data_AF-V8N9M5-F1
#
_entry.id   AF-V8N9M5-F1
#
_cell.length_a   1.000
_cell.length_b   1.000
_cell.length_c   1.000
_cell.angle_alpha   90.00
_cell.angle_beta   90.00
_cell.angle_gamma   90.00
#
_symmetry.space_group_name_H-M   'P 1'
#
loop_
_entity.id
_entity.type
_entity.pdbx_description
1 polymer ?
#
loop_
_entity_poly.entity_id
_entity_poly.type
_entity_poly.pdbx_seq_one_letter_code
_entity_poly.pdbx_strand_id
1 'polypeptide(L)' 'MERVNKRQEVADETSDRNVGQFYFLIRKRIHLRPEDALFFFVNNTIPPTSATMGQLYEDNHEEDYFLYVAYSDESVYGK' A
#
# COMPACT_ATOMS: atom_id res chain seq x y z
N MET A 1 -0.19 -14.00 -6.40
CA MET A 1 0.21 -12.89 -5.50
C MET A 1 1.36 -12.15 -6.15
N GLU A 2 1.09 -10.96 -6.70
CA GLU A 2 2.13 -10.15 -7.34
C GLU A 2 2.80 -9.29 -6.27
N ARG A 3 4.10 -9.47 -6.08
CA ARG A 3 4.90 -8.70 -5.12
C ARG A 3 5.49 -7.50 -5.86
N VAL A 4 4.92 -6.31 -5.64
CA VAL A 4 5.58 -5.07 -6.07
C VAL A 4 6.73 -4.80 -5.08
N ASN A 5 7.94 -5.16 -5.50
CA ASN A 5 9.15 -4.95 -4.73
C ASN A 5 9.62 -3.49 -4.92
N LYS A 6 9.38 -2.63 -3.92
CA LYS A 6 9.73 -1.21 -3.98
C LYS A 6 10.99 -0.98 -3.14
N ARG A 7 12.14 -0.81 -3.80
CA ARG A 7 13.39 -0.39 -3.15
C ARG A 7 13.22 0.98 -2.46
N GLN A 8 13.96 1.13 -1.37
CA GLN A 8 13.94 2.10 -0.27
C GLN A 8 14.01 3.61 -0.63
N GLU A 9 13.89 4.03 -1.89
CA GLU A 9 14.01 5.45 -2.29
C GLU A 9 12.71 6.27 -2.11
N VAL A 10 11.65 5.67 -1.57
CA VAL A 10 10.30 6.26 -1.58
C VAL A 10 9.89 6.84 -0.21
N ALA A 11 10.61 6.48 0.85
CA ALA A 11 10.21 6.84 2.23
C ALA A 11 10.30 8.37 2.49
N ASP A 12 11.32 9.06 1.98
CA ASP A 12 11.49 10.50 2.26
C ASP A 12 10.46 11.38 1.51
N GLU A 13 10.11 11.03 0.27
CA GLU A 13 9.27 11.89 -0.59
C GLU A 13 7.76 11.60 -0.49
N THR A 14 7.36 10.53 0.22
CA THR A 14 5.94 10.12 0.33
C THR A 14 5.39 10.05 1.75
N SER A 15 6.21 10.31 2.77
CA SER A 15 5.80 10.21 4.19
C SER A 15 4.53 11.00 4.51
N ASP A 16 4.34 12.18 3.92
CA ASP A 16 3.16 13.03 4.13
C ASP A 16 1.92 12.62 3.31
N ARG A 17 2.07 11.74 2.31
CA ARG A 17 0.93 11.30 1.50
C ARG A 17 0.07 10.34 2.29
N ASN A 18 -1.24 10.53 2.21
CA ASN A 18 -2.16 9.58 2.80
C ASN A 18 -2.30 8.32 1.94
N VAL A 19 -2.74 7.22 2.57
CA VAL A 19 -2.96 5.93 1.91
C VAL A 19 -3.97 6.06 0.77
N GLY A 20 -4.98 6.92 0.88
CA GLY A 20 -5.94 7.19 -0.20
C GLY A 20 -5.29 7.76 -1.47
N GLN A 21 -4.35 8.69 -1.33
CA GLN A 21 -3.55 9.22 -2.44
C GLN A 21 -2.66 8.13 -3.03
N PHE A 22 -2.11 7.26 -2.18
CA PHE A 22 -1.31 6.12 -2.64
C PHE A 22 -2.15 5.13 -3.47
N TYR A 23 -3.39 4.83 -3.05
CA TYR A 23 -4.37 4.06 -3.84
C TYR A 23 -4.57 4.64 -5.23
N PHE A 24 -4.77 5.95 -5.33
CA PHE A 24 -4.98 6.62 -6.61
C PHE A 24 -3.76 6.50 -7.53
N LEU A 25 -2.54 6.67 -6.98
CA LEU A 25 -1.29 6.53 -7.74
C LEU A 25 -1.10 5.12 -8.28
N ILE A 26 -1.36 4.09 -7.48
CA ILE A 26 -1.22 2.69 -7.91
C ILE A 26 -2.27 2.35 -8.97
N ARG A 27 -3.54 2.73 -8.80
CA ARG A 27 -4.59 2.56 -9.83
C ARG A 27 -4.15 3.14 -11.16
N LYS A 28 -3.62 4.37 -11.14
CA LYS A 28 -3.11 5.05 -12.34
C LYS A 28 -1.91 4.33 -12.95
N ARG A 29 -0.99 3.82 -12.12
CA ARG A 29 0.23 3.14 -12.58
C ARG A 29 -0.06 1.82 -13.28
N ILE A 30 -1.00 1.03 -12.75
CA ILE A 30 -1.38 -0.27 -13.32
C ILE A 30 -2.55 -0.16 -14.32
N HIS A 31 -2.99 1.06 -14.64
CA HIS A 31 -4.12 1.33 -15.55
C HIS A 31 -5.41 0.61 -15.14
N LEU A 32 -5.65 0.51 -13.82
CA LEU A 32 -6.82 -0.16 -13.29
C LEU A 32 -8.07 0.66 -13.59
N ARG A 33 -9.14 0.00 -14.04
CA ARG A 33 -10.40 0.69 -14.34
C ARG A 33 -11.08 1.16 -13.05
N PRO A 34 -11.88 2.24 -13.09
CA PRO A 34 -12.60 2.72 -11.91
C PRO A 34 -13.51 1.65 -11.27
N GLU A 35 -14.08 0.77 -12.08
CA GLU A 35 -14.95 -0.32 -11.62
C GLU A 35 -14.22 -1.50 -10.97
N ASP A 36 -12.93 -1.69 -11.27
CA ASP A 36 -12.17 -2.80 -10.73
C ASP A 36 -11.81 -2.51 -9.26
N ALA A 37 -11.93 -3.53 -8.42
CA ALA A 37 -11.59 -3.43 -7.01
C ALA A 37 -10.08 -3.44 -6.80
N LEU A 38 -9.62 -2.71 -5.78
CA LEU A 38 -8.23 -2.72 -5.33
C LEU A 38 -8.26 -2.56 -3.82
N PHE A 39 -7.64 -3.49 -3.12
CA PHE A 39 -7.46 -3.51 -1.69
C PHE A 39 -5.99 -3.69 -1.38
N PHE A 40 -5.48 -2.88 -0.47
CA PHE A 40 -4.16 -3.01 0.12
C PHE A 40 -4.24 -3.73 1.45
N PHE A 41 -3.19 -4.47 1.73
CA PHE A 41 -2.99 -5.19 2.96
C PHE A 41 -1.58 -4.89 3.46
N VAL A 42 -1.50 -4.44 4.70
CA VAL A 42 -0.27 -4.26 5.47
C VAL A 42 -0.44 -5.09 6.72
N ASN A 43 0.48 -6.02 6.96
CA ASN A 43 0.37 -6.99 8.06
C ASN A 43 -1.02 -7.65 8.12
N ASN A 44 -1.48 -8.14 6.96
CA ASN A 44 -2.77 -8.80 6.76
C ASN A 44 -4.03 -7.94 7.07
N THR A 45 -3.87 -6.63 7.31
CA THR A 45 -4.96 -5.71 7.64
C THR A 45 -5.09 -4.62 6.57
N ILE A 46 -6.32 -4.17 6.31
CA ILE A 46 -6.57 -3.06 5.38
C ILE A 46 -6.18 -1.75 6.08
N PRO A 47 -5.21 -0.98 5.54
CA PRO A 47 -4.77 0.24 6.17
C PRO A 47 -5.85 1.34 6.08
N PRO A 48 -5.99 2.21 7.10
CA PRO A 48 -6.91 3.34 7.05
C PRO A 48 -6.53 4.30 5.92
N THR A 49 -7.50 4.73 5.10
CA THR A 49 -7.25 5.64 3.97
C THR A 49 -6.79 7.03 4.39
N SER A 50 -7.13 7.44 5.62
CA SER A 50 -6.71 8.70 6.24
C SER A 50 -5.31 8.67 6.83
N ALA A 51 -4.73 7.48 7.08
CA ALA A 51 -3.37 7.36 7.61
C ALA A 51 -2.34 7.83 6.57
N THR A 52 -1.21 8.35 7.04
CA THR A 52 -0.07 8.72 6.19
C THR A 52 0.82 7.51 5.93
N MET A 53 1.56 7.51 4.82
CA MET A 53 2.53 6.44 4.53
C MET A 53 3.62 6.38 5.59
N GLY A 54 4.02 7.52 6.17
CA GLY A 54 4.97 7.58 7.28
C GLY A 54 4.42 6.89 8.54
N GLN A 55 3.17 7.19 8.93
CA GLN A 55 2.53 6.52 10.06
C GLN A 55 2.42 5.01 9.82
N LEU A 56 2.04 4.61 8.61
CA LEU A 56 1.95 3.20 8.23
C LEU A 56 3.29 2.49 8.36
N TYR A 57 4.38 3.16 7.96
CA TYR A 57 5.74 2.67 8.07
C TYR A 57 6.17 2.50 9.53
N GLU A 58 6.03 3.53 10.36
CA GLU A 58 6.40 3.46 11.79
C GLU A 58 5.67 2.31 12.50
N ASP A 59 4.39 2.10 12.21
CA ASP A 59 3.57 1.09 12.88
C ASP A 59 3.77 -0.34 12.34
N ASN A 60 4.25 -0.52 11.10
CA ASN A 60 4.21 -1.81 10.41
C ASN A 60 5.48 -2.18 9.60
N HIS A 61 6.57 -1.43 9.73
CA HIS A 61 7.84 -1.83 9.12
C HIS A 61 8.35 -3.13 9.74
N GLU A 62 9.04 -3.93 8.92
CA GLU A 62 9.73 -5.13 9.36
C GLU A 62 11.16 -4.81 9.80
N GLU A 63 11.85 -5.78 10.41
CA GLU A 63 13.24 -5.64 10.90
C GLU A 63 14.25 -5.28 9.80
N ASP A 64 13.90 -5.48 8.53
CA ASP A 64 14.70 -5.11 7.37
C ASP A 64 14.53 -3.65 6.93
N TYR A 65 13.75 -2.86 7.67
CA TYR A 65 13.40 -1.47 7.38
C TYR A 65 12.61 -1.29 6.07
N PHE A 66 11.81 -2.30 5.71
CA PHE A 66 10.84 -2.21 4.62
C PHE A 66 9.40 -2.29 5.13
N LEU A 67 8.52 -1.54 4.46
CA LEU A 67 7.08 -1.66 4.60
C LEU A 67 6.53 -2.55 3.47
N TYR A 68 5.96 -3.68 3.84
CA TYR A 68 5.36 -4.61 2.89
C TYR A 68 3.88 -4.32 2.69
N VAL A 69 3.52 -3.99 1.45
CA VAL A 69 2.13 -3.79 1.04
C VAL A 69 1.77 -4.84 0.00
N ALA A 70 0.81 -5.69 0.33
CA ALA A 70 0.18 -6.59 -0.63
C ALA A 70 -1.07 -5.92 -1.21
N TYR A 71 -1.44 -6.25 -2.45
CA TYR A 71 -2.69 -5.81 -3.05
C TYR A 71 -3.47 -6.96 -3.68
N SER A 72 -4.79 -6.85 -3.67
CA SER A 72 -5.73 -7.79 -4.29
C SER A 72 -6.98 -7.06 -4.77
N ASP A 73 -7.69 -7.67 -5.70
CA ASP A 73 -9.05 -7.35 -6.10
C ASP A 73 -10.12 -7.86 -5.11
N GLU A 74 -9.74 -8.72 -4.16
CA GLU A 74 -10.61 -9.19 -3.08
C GLU A 74 -10.35 -8.43 -1.76
N SER A 75 -11.40 -8.18 -0.98
CA SER A 75 -11.31 -7.50 0.32
C SER A 75 -10.87 -8.43 1.46
N VAL A 76 -10.73 -9.73 1.21
CA VAL A 76 -10.30 -10.73 2.18
C VAL A 76 -8.96 -11.31 1.76
N TYR A 77 -7.99 -11.26 2.65
CA TYR A 77 -6.65 -11.80 2.38
C TYR A 77 -6.67 -13.33 2.30
N GLY A 78 -6.34 -13.89 1.13
CA GLY A 78 -5.95 -15.30 0.98
C GLY A 78 -7.07 -16.33 0.80
N LYS A 79 -8.04 -16.08 -0.10
CA LYS A 79 -8.85 -17.17 -0.66
C LYS A 79 -8.04 -18.06 -1.61
#